data_AF-A0A382ZTV4-F1
#
_entry.id   AF-A0A382ZTV4-F1
#
_cell.length_a   1.000
_cell.length_b   1.000
_cell.length_c   1.000
_cell.angle_alpha   90.00
_cell.angle_beta   90.00
_cell.angle_gamma   90.00
#
_symmetry.space_group_name_H-M   'P 1'
#
loop_
_entity.id
_entity.type
_entity.pdbx_description
1 polymer ?
#
loop_
_entity_poly.entity_id
_entity_poly.type
_entity_poly.pdbx_seq_one_letter_code
_entity_poly.pdbx_strand_id
1 'polypeptide(L)'
;MEAKPLVGVLVGSRTDEPLIQDTLNVLTDMEIPHEFNAMSAHRAPQRVMDYVSVAEERGIEVLIAGAGGSAALPGVVASWTTLPVIGI
;
A
#
# COMPACT_ATOMS: atom_id res chain seq x y z
N MET A 1 -8.88 14.71 16.30
CA MET A 1 -8.78 13.25 16.09
C MET A 1 -8.06 13.09 14.77
N GLU A 2 -6.95 12.35 14.71
CA GLU A 2 -6.32 12.05 13.43
C GLU A 2 -7.30 11.26 12.56
N ALA A 3 -7.43 11.64 11.29
CA ALA A 3 -8.28 10.94 10.35
C ALA A 3 -7.73 9.53 10.13
N LYS A 4 -8.57 8.50 10.29
CA LYS A 4 -8.18 7.13 10.00
C LYS A 4 -7.92 6.99 8.49
N PRO A 5 -6.81 6.37 8.07
CA PRO A 5 -6.51 6.20 6.66
C PRO A 5 -7.56 5.30 6.00
N LEU A 6 -8.04 5.71 4.82
CA LEU A 6 -8.92 4.93 3.95
C LEU A 6 -8.11 4.21 2.86
N VAL A 7 -6.92 4.71 2.52
CA VAL A 7 -6.04 4.14 1.50
C VAL A 7 -4.68 3.78 2.10
N GLY A 8 -4.24 2.54 1.90
CA GLY A 8 -2.89 2.09 2.22
C GLY A 8 -2.02 2.07 0.96
N VAL A 9 -0.93 2.85 0.93
CA VAL A 9 0.03 2.88 -0.17
C VAL A 9 1.29 2.12 0.23
N LEU A 10 1.66 1.10 -0.54
CA LEU A 10 2.78 0.21 -0.26
C LEU A 10 3.80 0.27 -1.39
N VAL A 11 5.09 0.29 -1.04
CA VAL A 11 6.19 0.11 -2.01
C VAL A 11 7.22 -0.87 -1.48
N GLY A 12 8.01 -1.48 -2.37
CA GLY A 12 9.02 -2.48 -1.99
C GLY A 12 10.22 -1.90 -1.21
N SER A 13 10.51 -0.61 -1.41
CA SER A 13 11.63 0.12 -0.81
C SER A 13 11.29 1.60 -0.65
N ARG A 14 11.86 2.27 0.36
CA ARG A 14 11.78 3.74 0.47
C ARG A 14 12.40 4.46 -0.74
N THR A 15 13.34 3.83 -1.42
CA THR A 15 13.91 4.37 -2.67
C THR A 15 12.91 4.45 -3.80
N ASP A 16 11.78 3.74 -3.69
CA ASP A 16 10.71 3.74 -4.69
C ASP A 16 9.67 4.85 -4.41
N GLU A 17 9.78 5.57 -3.30
CA GLU A 17 8.89 6.68 -2.93
C GLU A 17 8.76 7.75 -4.05
N PRO A 18 9.83 8.18 -4.74
CA PRO A 18 9.69 9.11 -5.86
C PRO A 18 8.82 8.59 -7.02
N LEU A 19 8.69 7.26 -7.18
CA LEU A 19 7.90 6.65 -8.24
C LEU A 19 6.40 6.63 -7.94
N ILE A 20 6.02 6.71 -6.65
CA ILE A 20 4.62 6.71 -6.20
C ILE A 20 4.14 8.12 -5.84
N GLN A 21 4.99 9.13 -5.96
CA GLN A 21 4.70 10.49 -5.51
C GLN A 21 3.43 11.08 -6.14
N ASP A 22 3.19 10.82 -7.43
CA ASP A 22 1.98 11.29 -8.11
C ASP A 22 0.71 10.68 -7.50
N THR A 23 0.77 9.43 -7.02
CA THR A 23 -0.35 8.81 -6.31
C THR A 23 -0.60 9.50 -4.97
N LEU A 24 0.46 9.75 -4.19
CA LEU A 24 0.34 10.43 -2.89
C LEU A 24 -0.19 11.86 -3.05
N ASN A 25 0.25 12.57 -4.09
CA ASN A 25 -0.23 13.91 -4.42
C ASN A 25 -1.72 13.89 -4.75
N VAL A 26 -2.18 12.99 -5.62
CA VAL A 26 -3.61 12.87 -5.97
C VAL A 26 -4.47 12.55 -4.74
N LEU A 27 -4.03 11.63 -3.88
CA LEU A 27 -4.76 11.31 -2.64
C LEU A 27 -4.83 12.52 -1.70
N THR A 28 -3.74 13.29 -1.60
CA THR A 28 -3.69 14.53 -0.81
C THR A 28 -4.61 15.61 -1.36
N ASP A 29 -4.55 15.87 -2.66
CA ASP A 29 -5.32 16.91 -3.35
C ASP A 29 -6.83 16.62 -3.30
N MET A 30 -7.21 15.35 -3.24
CA MET A 30 -8.60 14.90 -3.06
C MET A 30 -9.03 14.82 -1.59
N GLU A 31 -8.16 15.20 -0.66
CA GLU A 31 -8.38 15.11 0.79
C GLU A 31 -8.72 13.69 1.28
N ILE A 32 -8.18 12.67 0.62
CA ILE A 32 -8.37 11.26 1.00
C ILE A 32 -7.31 10.89 2.07
N PRO A 33 -7.71 10.54 3.30
CA PRO A 33 -6.79 10.08 4.32
C PRO A 33 -6.07 8.81 3.86
N HIS A 34 -4.75 8.83 3.86
CA HIS A 34 -3.95 7.71 3.39
C HIS A 34 -2.67 7.56 4.20
N GLU A 35 -2.06 6.38 4.12
CA GLU A 35 -0.77 6.10 4.73
C GLU A 35 0.19 5.49 3.71
N PHE A 36 1.49 5.73 3.92
CA PHE A 36 2.56 5.23 3.06
C PHE A 36 3.48 4.29 3.84
N ASN A 37 3.73 3.10 3.29
CA ASN A 37 4.54 2.06 3.90
C ASN A 37 5.54 1.45 2.90
N ALA A 38 6.82 1.40 3.28
CA ALA A 38 7.85 0.71 2.51
C ALA A 38 8.08 -0.71 3.07
N MET A 39 7.54 -1.73 2.39
CA MET A 39 7.53 -3.12 2.81
C MET A 39 7.79 -4.06 1.62
N SER A 40 8.82 -4.89 1.70
CA SER A 40 9.26 -5.72 0.58
C SER A 40 8.61 -7.10 0.60
N ALA A 41 7.93 -7.47 -0.49
CA ALA A 41 7.41 -8.82 -0.69
C ALA A 41 8.50 -9.90 -0.75
N HIS A 42 9.71 -9.58 -1.21
CA HIS A 42 10.81 -10.56 -1.32
C HIS A 42 11.64 -10.67 -0.04
N ARG A 43 11.93 -9.52 0.61
CA ARG A 43 12.85 -9.49 1.75
C ARG A 43 12.15 -9.68 3.10
N ALA A 44 10.90 -9.24 3.20
CA ALA A 44 10.12 -9.28 4.45
C ALA A 44 8.63 -9.58 4.18
N PRO A 45 8.30 -10.73 3.56
CA PRO A 45 6.93 -11.07 3.18
C PRO A 45 5.97 -11.10 4.38
N GLN A 46 6.40 -11.59 5.54
CA GLN A 46 5.56 -11.65 6.73
C GLN A 46 5.09 -10.25 7.16
N ARG A 47 5.95 -9.24 7.02
CA ARG A 47 5.59 -7.85 7.36
C ARG A 47 4.47 -7.33 6.47
N VAL A 48 4.50 -7.69 5.17
CA VAL A 48 3.43 -7.35 4.22
C VAL A 48 2.14 -8.07 4.62
N MET A 49 2.20 -9.38 4.90
CA MET A 49 1.05 -10.15 5.36
C MET A 49 0.42 -9.54 6.62
N ASP A 50 1.22 -9.30 7.66
CA ASP A 50 0.75 -8.77 8.94
C ASP A 50 0.02 -7.43 8.76
N TYR A 51 0.54 -6.55 7.89
CA TYR A 51 -0.10 -5.28 7.58
C TYR A 51 -1.43 -5.46 6.83
N VAL A 52 -1.42 -6.31 5.78
CA VAL A 52 -2.56 -6.49 4.87
C VAL A 52 -3.72 -7.22 5.56
N SER A 53 -3.43 -8.22 6.39
CA SER A 53 -4.45 -9.05 7.05
C SER A 53 -5.33 -8.31 8.04
N VAL A 54 -4.88 -7.16 8.57
CA VAL A 54 -5.65 -6.31 9.49
C VAL A 54 -6.08 -4.99 8.86
N ALA A 55 -5.82 -4.78 7.56
CA ALA A 55 -6.08 -3.49 6.90
C ALA A 55 -7.57 -3.12 6.93
N GLU A 56 -8.46 -4.08 6.64
CA GLU A 56 -9.91 -3.87 6.66
C GLU A 56 -10.42 -3.51 8.06
N GLU A 57 -9.94 -4.19 9.11
CA GLU A 57 -10.29 -3.90 10.50
C GLU A 57 -9.84 -2.49 10.94
N ARG A 58 -8.76 -1.98 10.33
CA ARG A 58 -8.27 -0.62 10.57
C ARG A 58 -9.09 0.45 9.84
N GLY A 59 -9.99 0.06 8.95
CA GLY A 59 -10.81 0.96 8.13
C GLY A 59 -10.20 1.30 6.76
N ILE A 60 -9.19 0.56 6.31
CA ILE A 60 -8.68 0.70 4.95
C ILE A 60 -9.71 0.12 3.98
N GLU A 61 -10.01 0.88 2.93
CA GLU A 61 -10.96 0.52 1.88
C GLU A 61 -10.25 0.11 0.58
N VAL A 62 -9.03 0.62 0.32
CA VAL A 62 -8.24 0.32 -0.89
C VAL A 62 -6.76 0.22 -0.55
N LEU A 63 -6.07 -0.73 -1.18
CA LEU A 63 -4.62 -0.87 -1.12
C LEU A 63 -4.00 -0.54 -2.49
N ILE A 64 -3.01 0.34 -2.52
CA ILE A 64 -2.23 0.66 -3.70
C ILE A 64 -0.81 0.14 -3.49
N ALA A 65 -0.33 -0.72 -4.37
CA ALA A 65 0.98 -1.34 -4.24
C ALA A 65 1.85 -1.02 -5.46
N GLY A 66 2.97 -0.33 -5.24
CA GLY A 66 3.97 -0.02 -6.25
C GLY A 66 5.17 -0.97 -6.21
N ALA A 67 5.60 -1.50 -7.35
CA ALA A 67 6.84 -2.28 -7.41
C ALA A 67 7.53 -2.25 -8.79
N GLY A 68 8.85 -2.03 -8.79
CA GLY A 68 9.69 -2.18 -9.98
C GLY A 68 10.25 -3.59 -10.18
N GLY A 69 10.75 -3.88 -11.40
CA GLY A 69 11.45 -5.13 -11.72
C GLY A 69 10.52 -6.33 -11.84
N SER A 70 10.71 -7.37 -11.01
CA SER A 70 9.82 -8.55 -10.99
C SER A 70 8.43 -8.28 -10.40
N ALA A 71 8.20 -7.07 -9.86
CA ALA A 71 6.90 -6.48 -9.54
C ALA A 71 5.90 -7.38 -8.77
N ALA A 72 6.38 -8.17 -7.80
CA ALA A 72 5.55 -9.14 -7.09
C ALA A 72 4.63 -8.53 -6.01
N LEU A 73 4.93 -7.33 -5.50
CA LEU A 73 4.23 -6.75 -4.34
C LEU A 73 2.70 -6.67 -4.54
N PRO A 74 2.16 -6.19 -5.67
CA PRO A 74 0.71 -6.09 -5.84
C PRO A 74 0.00 -7.44 -5.76
N GLY A 75 0.54 -8.46 -6.44
CA GLY A 75 -0.03 -9.81 -6.41
C GLY A 75 0.04 -10.45 -5.02
N VAL A 76 1.15 -10.22 -4.31
CA VAL A 76 1.33 -10.69 -2.93
C VAL A 76 0.31 -10.03 -1.99
N VAL A 77 0.14 -8.71 -2.07
CA VAL A 77 -0.86 -7.97 -1.30
C VAL A 77 -2.27 -8.51 -1.60
N ALA A 78 -2.63 -8.65 -2.88
CA ALA A 78 -3.93 -9.17 -3.30
C ALA A 78 -4.20 -10.61 -2.84
N SER A 79 -3.16 -11.41 -2.60
CA SER A 79 -3.33 -12.80 -2.14
C SER A 79 -3.76 -12.92 -0.66
N TRP A 80 -3.66 -11.85 0.12
CA TRP A 80 -3.92 -11.85 1.57
C TRP A 80 -5.07 -10.94 2.02
N THR A 81 -5.84 -10.40 1.07
CA THR A 81 -6.97 -9.53 1.38
C THR A 81 -8.08 -9.69 0.35
N THR A 82 -9.29 -9.35 0.77
CA THR A 82 -10.45 -9.18 -0.11
C THR A 82 -10.68 -7.72 -0.51
N LEU A 83 -9.92 -6.78 0.07
CA LEU A 83 -9.95 -5.37 -0.33
C LEU A 83 -9.46 -5.21 -1.78
N PRO A 84 -9.99 -4.22 -2.52
CA PRO A 84 -9.45 -3.84 -3.81
C PRO A 84 -7.95 -3.51 -3.73
N VAL A 85 -7.17 -4.12 -4.62
CA VAL A 85 -5.73 -3.85 -4.77
C VAL A 85 -5.44 -3.26 -6.14
N ILE A 86 -4.83 -2.08 -6.15
CA ILE A 86 -4.34 -1.41 -7.37
C ILE A 86 -2.82 -1.60 -7.45
N GLY A 87 -2.36 -2.29 -8.48
CA GLY A 87 -0.93 -2.46 -8.74
C GLY A 87 -0.37 -1.38 -9.66
N ILE A 88 0.78 -0.82 -9.28
CA ILE A 88 1.56 0.16 -10.05
C ILE A 88 2.96 -0.38 -10.33
#